data_AF-A0A1I5KAR8-F1
#
_entry.id   AF-A0A1I5KAR8-F1
#
_cell.length_a   1.000
_cell.length_b   1.000
_cell.length_c   1.000
_cell.angle_alpha   90.00
_cell.angle_beta   90.00
_cell.angle_gamma   90.00
#
_symmetry.space_group_name_H-M   'P 1'
#
loop_
_entity.id
_entity.type
_entity.pdbx_description
1 polymer ?
#
loop_
_entity_poly.entity_id
_entity_poly.type
_entity_poly.pdbx_seq_one_letter_code
_entity_poly.pdbx_strand_id
1 'polypeptide(L)'
;MKTDISAKFGFGLRTRMQALKLEFDAAGAQGQISFVKATVRSGTTKIEKVIEEVTRLTGGHIYSEIEDLIYAQMGVHWTQTVNGGLHVIAE
;
A
#
# COMPACT_ATOMS: atom_id res chain seq x y z
N MET A 1 -28.04 10.98 -8.86
CA MET A 1 -26.97 11.76 -9.51
C MET A 1 -26.35 10.85 -10.57
N LYS A 2 -26.48 11.15 -11.87
CA LYS A 2 -25.84 10.32 -12.92
C LYS A 2 -24.35 10.63 -12.94
N THR A 3 -23.51 9.62 -12.73
CA THR A 3 -22.07 9.74 -12.89
C THR A 3 -21.80 10.03 -14.37
N ASP A 4 -21.30 11.22 -14.69
CA ASP A 4 -20.86 11.54 -16.04
C ASP A 4 -19.58 10.75 -16.33
N ILE A 5 -19.70 9.58 -16.97
CA ILE A 5 -18.58 8.74 -17.40
C ILE A 5 -18.06 9.29 -18.75
N SER A 6 -17.78 10.59 -18.79
CA SER A 6 -17.23 11.26 -19.97
C SER A 6 -15.71 11.14 -20.00
N ALA A 7 -15.12 11.37 -21.18
CA ALA A 7 -13.66 11.45 -21.31
C ALA A 7 -13.05 12.50 -20.35
N LYS A 8 -13.78 13.59 -20.08
CA LYS A 8 -13.37 14.63 -19.11
C LYS A 8 -13.24 14.08 -17.70
N PHE A 9 -14.19 13.25 -17.26
CA PHE A 9 -14.08 12.54 -15.98
C PHE A 9 -12.86 11.61 -15.97
N GLY A 10 -12.64 10.85 -17.05
CA GLY A 10 -11.46 10.00 -17.22
C GLY A 10 -10.14 10.76 -17.12
N PHE A 11 -10.02 11.92 -17.77
CA PHE A 11 -8.83 12.78 -17.65
C PHE A 11 -8.62 13.27 -16.22
N GLY A 12 -9.68 13.68 -15.53
CA GLY A 12 -9.60 14.09 -14.13
C GLY A 12 -9.11 12.98 -13.21
N LEU A 13 -9.59 11.74 -13.39
CA LEU A 13 -9.09 10.58 -12.65
C LEU A 13 -7.62 10.29 -12.94
N ARG A 14 -7.22 10.32 -14.22
CA ARG A 14 -5.83 10.09 -14.63
C ARG A 14 -4.87 11.06 -13.95
N THR A 15 -5.18 12.36 -13.95
CA THR A 15 -4.33 13.38 -13.31
C THR A 15 -4.20 13.14 -11.80
N ARG A 16 -5.30 12.78 -11.12
CA ARG A 16 -5.27 12.47 -9.68
C ARG A 16 -4.43 11.24 -9.36
N MET A 17 -4.55 10.18 -10.16
CA MET A 17 -3.74 8.97 -9.99
C MET A 17 -2.25 9.25 -10.20
N GLN A 18 -1.90 10.09 -11.17
CA GLN A 18 -0.51 10.48 -11.41
C GLN A 18 0.06 11.30 -10.24
N ALA A 19 -0.70 12.25 -9.71
CA ALA A 19 -0.30 13.02 -8.53
C ALA A 19 -0.09 12.12 -7.30
N LEU A 20 -1.03 11.21 -7.03
CA LEU A 20 -0.91 10.24 -5.95
C LEU A 20 0.32 9.34 -6.10
N LYS A 21 0.63 8.88 -7.33
CA LYS A 21 1.85 8.12 -7.57
C LYS A 21 3.10 8.94 -7.28
N LEU A 22 3.16 10.19 -7.71
CA LEU A 22 4.29 11.09 -7.42
C LEU A 22 4.47 11.31 -5.91
N GLU A 23 3.38 11.53 -5.18
CA GLU A 23 3.42 11.68 -3.71
C GLU A 23 3.92 10.41 -3.03
N PHE A 24 3.46 9.24 -3.48
CA PHE A 24 3.92 7.96 -2.97
C PHE A 24 5.40 7.72 -3.24
N ASP A 25 5.84 7.92 -4.49
CA ASP A 25 7.24 7.76 -4.91
C ASP A 25 8.15 8.73 -4.13
N ALA A 26 7.70 9.97 -3.89
CA ALA A 26 8.43 10.96 -3.10
C ALA A 26 8.53 10.60 -1.60
N ALA A 27 7.53 9.92 -1.04
CA ALA A 27 7.55 9.48 0.36
C ALA A 27 8.52 8.31 0.61
N GLY A 28 8.94 7.59 -0.44
CA GLY A 28 9.89 6.49 -0.36
C GLY A 28 9.49 5.42 0.66
N ALA A 29 10.47 4.89 1.41
CA ALA A 29 10.25 3.83 2.39
C ALA A 29 9.22 4.18 3.48
N GLN A 30 9.15 5.44 3.90
CA GLN A 30 8.17 5.87 4.92
C GLN A 30 6.74 5.83 4.36
N GLY A 31 6.54 6.21 3.10
CA GLY A 31 5.27 6.06 2.40
C GLY A 31 4.86 4.59 2.29
N GLN A 32 5.79 3.71 1.93
CA GLN A 32 5.56 2.28 1.84
C GLN A 32 5.16 1.68 3.21
N ILE A 33 5.86 2.02 4.29
CA ILE A 33 5.53 1.58 5.66
C ILE A 33 4.13 2.05 6.05
N SER A 34 3.81 3.32 5.79
CA SER A 34 2.49 3.89 6.09
C SER A 34 1.38 3.14 5.35
N PHE A 35 1.62 2.80 4.08
CA PHE A 35 0.66 2.07 3.26
C PHE A 35 0.45 0.63 3.76
N VAL A 36 1.53 -0.08 4.08
CA VAL A 36 1.46 -1.42 4.71
C VAL A 36 0.65 -1.37 6.02
N LYS A 37 0.93 -0.40 6.90
CA LYS A 37 0.16 -0.20 8.14
C LYS A 37 -1.32 0.02 7.86
N ALA A 38 -1.66 0.85 6.87
CA ALA A 38 -3.04 1.11 6.48
C ALA A 38 -3.74 -0.16 5.96
N THR A 39 -3.08 -0.94 5.09
CA THR A 39 -3.59 -2.21 4.53
C THR A 39 -3.86 -3.24 5.63
N VAL A 40 -2.95 -3.36 6.61
CA VAL A 40 -3.17 -4.26 7.75
C VAL A 40 -4.32 -3.79 8.64
N ARG A 41 -4.43 -2.47 8.88
CA ARG A 41 -5.53 -1.88 9.65
C ARG A 41 -6.89 -1.99 8.96
N SER A 42 -6.94 -2.07 7.62
CA SER A 42 -8.18 -2.33 6.88
C SER A 42 -8.60 -3.80 6.88
N GLY A 43 -7.81 -4.70 7.49
CA GLY A 43 -8.17 -6.11 7.70
C GLY A 43 -7.42 -7.10 6.81
N THR A 44 -6.63 -6.64 5.84
CA THR A 44 -5.74 -7.50 5.05
C THR A 44 -4.49 -7.80 5.86
N THR A 45 -4.44 -8.94 6.54
CA THR A 45 -3.33 -9.25 7.47
C THR A 45 -2.35 -10.30 6.96
N LYS A 46 -2.73 -11.16 6.00
CA LYS A 46 -1.81 -12.16 5.45
C LYS A 46 -0.70 -11.47 4.65
N ILE A 47 0.57 -11.76 4.97
CA ILE A 47 1.74 -11.08 4.37
C ILE A 47 1.65 -11.03 2.84
N GLU A 48 1.42 -12.18 2.20
CA GLU A 48 1.28 -12.26 0.73
C GLU A 48 0.16 -11.36 0.19
N LYS A 49 -0.97 -11.28 0.90
CA LYS A 49 -2.11 -10.43 0.51
C LYS A 49 -1.84 -8.95 0.74
N VAL A 50 -1.08 -8.61 1.78
CA VAL A 50 -0.59 -7.25 1.99
C VAL A 50 0.34 -6.84 0.85
N ILE A 51 1.32 -7.70 0.50
CA ILE A 51 2.25 -7.41 -0.60
C ILE A 51 1.50 -7.27 -1.92
N GLU A 52 0.60 -8.20 -2.25
CA GLU A 52 -0.25 -8.13 -3.45
C GLU A 52 -1.04 -6.80 -3.51
N GLU A 53 -1.67 -6.42 -2.41
CA GLU A 53 -2.53 -5.24 -2.35
C GLU A 53 -1.74 -3.93 -2.45
N VAL A 54 -0.64 -3.81 -1.72
CA VAL A 54 0.26 -2.66 -1.78
C VAL A 54 0.83 -2.54 -3.20
N THR A 55 1.39 -3.62 -3.74
CA THR A 55 2.00 -3.66 -5.08
C THR A 55 1.01 -3.31 -6.19
N ARG A 56 -0.24 -3.76 -6.09
CA ARG A 56 -1.30 -3.43 -7.05
C ARG A 56 -1.59 -1.92 -7.08
N LEU A 57 -1.51 -1.25 -5.94
CA LEU A 57 -1.88 0.16 -5.80
C LEU A 57 -0.72 1.12 -6.12
N THR A 58 0.53 0.67 -5.94
CA THR A 58 1.75 1.47 -6.10
C THR A 58 2.47 1.22 -7.44
N GLY A 59 2.19 0.07 -8.05
CA GLY A 59 2.74 -0.36 -9.34
C GLY A 59 3.55 -1.65 -9.20
N GLY A 60 3.31 -2.61 -10.10
CA GLY A 60 3.80 -4.00 -10.02
C GLY A 60 5.31 -4.24 -9.88
N HIS A 61 6.14 -3.22 -10.00
CA HIS A 61 7.60 -3.34 -9.98
C HIS A 61 8.20 -3.38 -8.57
N ILE A 62 7.43 -3.02 -7.53
CA ILE A 62 7.96 -2.92 -6.16
C ILE A 62 7.70 -4.15 -5.28
N TYR A 63 7.30 -5.28 -5.86
CA TYR A 63 6.92 -6.47 -5.07
C TYR A 63 8.02 -6.88 -4.09
N SER A 64 9.24 -7.08 -4.58
CA SER A 64 10.38 -7.50 -3.76
C SER A 64 10.76 -6.43 -2.75
N GLU A 65 10.66 -5.14 -3.10
CA GLU A 65 10.94 -4.05 -2.17
C GLU A 65 9.97 -4.04 -0.99
N ILE A 66 8.68 -4.29 -1.23
CA ILE A 66 7.67 -4.37 -0.17
C ILE A 66 7.87 -5.61 0.70
N GLU A 67 8.22 -6.74 0.09
CA GLU A 67 8.55 -7.95 0.83
C GLU A 67 9.77 -7.73 1.75
N ASP A 68 10.86 -7.20 1.20
CA ASP A 68 12.07 -6.88 1.95
C ASP A 68 11.79 -5.87 3.06
N LEU A 69 10.99 -4.84 2.79
CA LEU A 69 10.56 -3.85 3.77
C LEU A 69 9.78 -4.50 4.92
N ILE A 70 8.84 -5.41 4.61
CA ILE A 70 8.05 -6.15 5.62
C ILE A 70 8.97 -6.91 6.57
N TYR A 71 9.90 -7.68 6.03
CA TYR A 71 10.80 -8.47 6.88
C TYR A 71 11.82 -7.60 7.62
N ALA A 72 12.38 -6.57 6.97
CA ALA A 72 13.37 -5.68 7.58
C ALA A 72 12.81 -4.84 8.74
N GLN A 73 11.51 -4.53 8.74
CA GLN A 73 10.85 -3.73 9.78
C GLN A 73 10.02 -4.58 10.77
N MET A 74 10.21 -5.90 10.74
CA MET A 74 9.59 -6.80 11.70
C MET A 74 10.06 -6.47 13.14
N GLY A 75 9.10 -6.37 14.07
CA GLY A 75 9.35 -5.95 15.45
C GLY A 75 9.44 -4.43 15.65
N VAL A 76 9.51 -3.64 14.58
CA VAL A 76 9.52 -2.16 14.64
C VAL A 76 8.12 -1.62 14.34
N HIS A 77 7.53 -2.02 13.22
CA HIS A 77 6.22 -1.53 12.79
C HIS A 77 5.11 -2.57 12.88
N TRP A 78 5.46 -3.85 12.85
CA TRP A 78 4.52 -4.95 12.92
C TRP A 78 5.17 -6.19 13.53
N THR A 79 4.33 -7.07 14.06
CA THR A 79 4.71 -8.41 14.49
C THR A 79 4.01 -9.45 13.61
N GLN A 80 4.61 -10.64 13.53
CA GLN A 80 3.97 -11.78 12.92
C GLN A 80 3.14 -12.52 13.96
N THR A 81 1.87 -12.72 13.65
CA THR A 81 0.94 -13.54 14.43
C THR A 81 1.19 -15.02 14.20
N VAL A 82 0.70 -15.87 15.10
CA VAL A 82 0.84 -17.34 15.01
C VAL A 82 0.30 -17.96 13.72
N ASN A 83 -0.61 -17.26 13.02
CA ASN A 83 -1.17 -17.73 11.75
C ASN A 83 -0.41 -17.19 10.51
N GLY A 84 0.73 -16.51 10.71
CA GLY A 84 1.54 -15.91 9.65
C GLY A 84 1.04 -14.55 9.15
N GLY A 85 0.02 -13.95 9.78
CA GLY A 85 -0.44 -12.60 9.44
C GLY A 85 0.33 -11.50 10.18
N LEU A 86 0.32 -10.28 9.65
CA LEU A 86 0.87 -9.07 10.25
C LEU A 86 -0.11 -8.47 11.26
N HIS A 87 0.44 -7.99 12.37
CA HIS A 87 -0.24 -7.13 13.34
C HIS A 87 0.55 -5.85 13.52
N VAL A 88 -0.08 -4.68 13.34
CA VAL A 88 0.59 -3.38 13.47
C VAL A 88 0.87 -3.06 14.93
N ILE A 89 2.10 -2.69 15.25
CA ILE A 89 2.48 -2.19 16.58
C ILE A 89 1.90 -0.76 16.70
N ALA A 90 1.17 -0.49 17.78
CA ALA A 90 0.58 0.82 18.04
C ALA A 90 1.67 1.91 18.08
N GLU A 91 1.33 3.11 17.60
CA GLU A 91 2.23 4.28 17.57
C GLU A 91 2.39 4.92 18.94
#